data_AF-A0ABC9ABN8-F1
#
_entry.id   AF-A0ABC9ABN8-F1
#
_cell.length_a   1.000
_cell.length_b   1.000
_cell.length_c   1.000
_cell.angle_alpha   90.00
_cell.angle_beta   90.00
_cell.angle_gamma   90.00
#
_symmetry.space_group_name_H-M   'P 1'
#
loop_
_entity.id
_entity.type
_entity.pdbx_description
1 polymer ?
#
loop_
_entity_poly.entity_id
_entity_poly.type
_entity_poly.pdbx_seq_one_letter_code
_entity_poly.pdbx_strand_id
1 'polypeptide(L)'
;MSRQEQEDRKYFESCIEEMEEGDEKTMPMSKIVKYHDLVDRLWGWDKLLPIGDSVSRSAYSNYLEAYYLKTETPSKSLSSIAAIAETCRVKEEELCKMQMESKMETILQIRKSIVLSCLIHHHASSFIHTENCKVSTLSNAAFWCIAKEADLTLELLRRGARPCDDYLIDQGINIRMCALSLMKYTLNNSVAASAAMSGMSKEAEMMCGWMGENRKLLDFYDDLIPEVLVDSRKVRYRTLDVMVKMLEESVAGGGHNIDEIASTTGGSILDVLNTHNQKIQDGRKNKRKRDKDVLGKLWGWERLLPLSGEVEWSDYCKYLEKYYNVNAVSFITDVVQIDTTAGSSLAAAVAKRCLKMEEELVSEWKTRVPHNWDCTISFSTIIQSSLIKERALAICSNVDEFSVFSAIAFVCIIEEADLTCELLKHGAEPINDIIEQSSVIRMCALGLVNIKGDQSIASAAAMVGMAKEARRMSDWIKRENKLITFNLSDPHVLEEVRLIRARTLDAMIRILLESYFPSKMQDGALAIE
;
A
#
# COMPACT_ATOMS: atom_id res chain seq x y z
N MET A 1 32.66 13.48 -26.84
CA MET A 1 33.03 13.23 -25.43
C MET A 1 33.57 14.52 -24.84
N SER A 2 33.01 14.95 -23.71
CA SER A 2 33.52 16.10 -22.96
C SER A 2 34.84 15.77 -22.25
N ARG A 3 35.61 16.79 -21.84
CA ARG A 3 36.84 16.59 -21.06
C ARG A 3 36.59 15.81 -19.76
N GLN A 4 35.47 16.09 -19.10
CA GLN A 4 35.05 15.37 -17.89
C GLN A 4 34.78 13.89 -18.18
N GLU A 5 34.10 13.56 -19.28
CA GLU A 5 33.84 12.16 -19.65
C GLU A 5 35.12 11.37 -19.97
N GLN A 6 36.15 12.05 -20.48
CA GLN A 6 37.46 11.43 -20.70
C GLN A 6 38.19 11.17 -19.39
N GLU A 7 38.13 12.11 -18.45
CA GLU A 7 38.73 11.95 -17.11
C GLU A 7 38.02 10.84 -16.32
N ASP A 8 36.69 10.80 -16.35
CA ASP A 8 35.88 9.74 -15.72
C ASP A 8 36.19 8.36 -16.29
N ARG A 9 36.28 8.25 -17.63
CA ARG A 9 36.59 6.99 -18.30
C ARG A 9 37.99 6.48 -17.94
N LYS A 10 38.99 7.36 -17.96
CA LYS A 10 40.37 7.01 -17.56
C LYS A 10 40.44 6.55 -16.10
N TYR A 11 39.68 7.20 -15.22
CA TYR A 11 39.58 6.78 -13.82
C TYR A 11 39.07 5.34 -13.71
N PHE A 12 37.96 5.01 -14.39
CA PHE A 12 37.41 3.65 -14.34
C PHE A 12 38.32 2.62 -15.01
N GLU A 13 39.02 2.99 -16.09
CA GLU A 13 40.02 2.12 -16.72
C GLU A 13 41.17 1.81 -15.74
N SER A 14 41.65 2.80 -14.98
CA SER A 14 42.63 2.60 -13.90
C SER A 14 42.11 1.67 -12.80
N CYS A 15 40.84 1.81 -12.40
CA CYS A 15 40.25 0.90 -11.40
C CYS A 15 40.15 -0.55 -11.91
N ILE A 16 39.95 -0.76 -13.22
CA ILE A 16 39.97 -2.12 -13.80
C ILE A 16 41.36 -2.72 -13.65
N GLU A 17 42.41 -1.95 -13.97
CA GLU A 17 43.80 -2.39 -13.84
C GLU A 17 44.15 -2.75 -12.39
N GLU A 18 43.73 -1.93 -11.41
CA GLU A 18 43.95 -2.20 -9.98
C GLU A 18 43.18 -3.43 -9.47
N MET A 19 41.98 -3.69 -10.01
CA MET A 19 41.17 -4.85 -9.62
C MET A 19 41.65 -6.16 -10.23
N GLU A 20 42.34 -6.15 -11.38
CA GLU A 20 42.98 -7.35 -11.94
C GLU A 20 44.12 -7.87 -11.04
N GLU A 21 44.58 -7.06 -10.07
CA GLU A 21 45.63 -7.41 -9.09
C GLU A 21 45.10 -7.88 -7.71
N GLY A 22 43.79 -7.78 -7.44
CA GLY A 22 43.16 -8.11 -6.15
C GLY A 22 42.07 -9.19 -6.21
N ASP A 23 41.78 -9.85 -5.07
CA ASP A 23 40.84 -10.98 -5.00
C ASP A 23 39.36 -10.58 -4.74
N GLU A 24 39.07 -9.39 -4.21
CA GLU A 24 37.71 -8.96 -3.85
C GLU A 24 37.20 -7.78 -4.69
N LYS A 25 36.02 -7.94 -5.30
CA LYS A 25 35.34 -6.87 -6.06
C LYS A 25 34.56 -5.95 -5.14
N THR A 26 35.05 -4.73 -4.93
CA THR A 26 34.30 -3.65 -4.26
C THR A 26 33.29 -2.99 -5.20
N MET A 27 32.13 -2.55 -4.70
CA MET A 27 31.13 -1.86 -5.53
C MET A 27 31.71 -0.57 -6.14
N PRO A 28 31.71 -0.42 -7.47
CA PRO A 28 32.27 0.76 -8.12
C PRO A 28 31.40 2.00 -7.93
N MET A 29 31.99 3.18 -8.15
CA MET A 29 31.24 4.43 -8.14
C MET A 29 30.11 4.41 -9.17
N SER A 30 28.91 4.80 -8.75
CA SER A 30 27.68 4.78 -9.55
C SER A 30 27.79 5.50 -10.90
N LYS A 31 28.73 6.44 -11.06
CA LYS A 31 28.96 7.16 -12.31
C LYS A 31 29.38 6.24 -13.47
N ILE A 32 29.90 5.04 -13.16
CA ILE A 32 30.29 4.03 -14.16
C ILE A 32 29.12 3.57 -15.03
N VAL A 33 27.87 3.67 -14.54
CA VAL A 33 26.67 3.26 -15.29
C VAL A 33 26.49 3.98 -16.62
N LYS A 34 27.20 5.10 -16.85
CA LYS A 34 27.25 5.81 -18.14
C LYS A 34 28.09 5.08 -19.20
N TYR A 35 28.91 4.11 -18.79
CA TYR A 35 29.90 3.41 -19.62
C TYR A 35 29.65 1.89 -19.53
N HIS A 36 28.67 1.39 -20.30
CA HIS A 36 28.22 0.00 -20.23
C HIS A 36 29.33 -1.04 -20.50
N ASP A 37 30.29 -0.70 -21.35
CA ASP A 37 31.47 -1.52 -21.63
C ASP A 37 32.41 -1.65 -20.41
N LEU A 38 32.52 -0.60 -19.60
CA LEU A 38 33.31 -0.64 -18.36
C LEU A 38 32.54 -1.34 -17.24
N VAL A 39 31.21 -1.21 -17.18
CA VAL A 39 30.38 -2.01 -16.27
C VAL A 39 30.59 -3.49 -16.52
N ASP A 40 30.49 -3.94 -17.77
CA ASP A 40 30.66 -5.34 -18.19
C ASP A 40 32.00 -5.92 -17.71
N ARG A 41 33.07 -5.13 -17.79
CA ARG A 41 34.43 -5.52 -17.40
C ARG A 41 34.68 -5.46 -15.89
N LEU A 42 34.34 -4.36 -15.23
CA LEU A 42 34.69 -4.09 -13.83
C LEU A 42 33.75 -4.83 -12.86
N TRP A 43 32.45 -4.77 -13.12
CA TRP A 43 31.41 -5.22 -12.20
C TRP A 43 30.66 -6.44 -12.71
N GLY A 44 30.42 -6.50 -14.01
CA GLY A 44 29.49 -7.43 -14.64
C GLY A 44 28.02 -7.00 -14.49
N TRP A 45 27.12 -7.85 -14.96
CA TRP A 45 25.67 -7.61 -14.94
C TRP A 45 24.94 -8.48 -13.91
N ASP A 46 25.65 -9.24 -13.08
CA ASP A 46 25.04 -10.13 -12.11
C ASP A 46 24.31 -9.36 -11.00
N LYS A 47 24.83 -8.17 -10.64
CA LYS A 47 24.29 -7.29 -9.59
C LYS A 47 23.97 -5.89 -10.11
N LEU A 48 22.95 -5.28 -9.54
CA LEU A 48 22.51 -3.94 -9.90
C LEU A 48 23.38 -2.89 -9.18
N LEU A 49 23.79 -1.83 -9.89
CA LEU A 49 24.42 -0.65 -9.28
C LEU A 49 23.38 0.39 -8.91
N PRO A 50 23.45 1.01 -7.73
CA PRO A 50 22.50 2.04 -7.34
C PRO A 50 22.72 3.33 -8.13
N ILE A 51 21.64 4.11 -8.32
CA ILE A 51 21.78 5.49 -8.81
C ILE A 51 22.59 6.30 -7.79
N GLY A 52 23.50 7.15 -8.28
CA GLY A 52 24.18 8.12 -7.45
C GLY A 52 24.01 9.54 -7.97
N ASP A 53 24.37 10.51 -7.15
CA ASP A 53 23.91 11.89 -7.28
C ASP A 53 24.39 12.61 -8.55
N SER A 54 25.49 12.12 -9.13
CA SER A 54 26.08 12.66 -10.38
C SER A 54 25.54 11.98 -11.66
N VAL A 55 24.59 11.06 -11.53
CA VAL A 55 23.98 10.33 -12.64
C VAL A 55 22.59 10.90 -12.92
N SER A 56 22.39 11.41 -14.13
CA SER A 56 21.08 11.84 -14.59
C SER A 56 20.10 10.67 -14.66
N ARG A 57 18.82 10.95 -14.41
CA ARG A 57 17.76 9.95 -14.45
C ARG A 57 17.71 9.15 -15.75
N SER A 58 17.80 9.82 -16.90
CA SER A 58 17.80 9.19 -18.22
C SER A 58 18.96 8.23 -18.42
N ALA A 59 20.18 8.62 -18.05
CA ALA A 59 21.35 7.74 -18.11
C ALA A 59 21.17 6.49 -17.23
N TYR A 60 20.57 6.63 -16.05
CA TYR A 60 20.29 5.49 -15.20
C TYR A 60 19.19 4.58 -15.76
N SER A 61 18.14 5.14 -16.38
CA SER A 61 17.14 4.34 -17.09
C SER A 61 17.77 3.51 -18.23
N ASN A 62 18.67 4.11 -19.01
CA ASN A 62 19.40 3.38 -20.07
C ASN A 62 20.26 2.24 -19.50
N TYR A 63 20.89 2.46 -18.34
CA TYR A 63 21.62 1.42 -17.62
C TYR A 63 20.70 0.28 -17.16
N LEU A 64 19.53 0.61 -16.60
CA LEU A 64 18.54 -0.38 -16.19
C LEU A 64 18.05 -1.22 -17.37
N GLU A 65 17.81 -0.60 -18.53
CA GLU A 65 17.45 -1.33 -19.75
C GLU A 65 18.56 -2.27 -20.21
N ALA A 66 19.81 -1.82 -20.21
CA ALA A 66 20.95 -2.66 -20.55
C ALA A 66 21.12 -3.82 -19.56
N TYR A 67 20.98 -3.54 -18.26
CA TYR A 67 20.98 -4.55 -17.21
C TYR A 67 19.90 -5.60 -17.42
N TYR A 68 18.69 -5.17 -17.79
CA TYR A 68 17.59 -6.05 -18.10
C TYR A 68 17.94 -7.03 -19.23
N LEU A 69 18.38 -6.48 -20.37
CA LEU A 69 18.72 -7.26 -21.56
C LEU A 69 19.88 -8.24 -21.34
N LYS A 70 20.83 -7.89 -20.47
CA LYS A 70 22.01 -8.71 -20.17
C LYS A 70 21.75 -9.80 -19.13
N THR A 71 20.79 -9.57 -18.24
CA THR A 71 20.42 -10.55 -17.20
C THR A 71 19.31 -11.49 -17.64
N GLU A 72 18.46 -11.06 -18.57
CA GLU A 72 17.50 -11.90 -19.26
C GLU A 72 18.13 -12.66 -20.43
N THR A 73 18.83 -13.75 -20.12
CA THR A 73 19.02 -14.84 -21.10
C THR A 73 17.87 -15.86 -20.99
N PRO A 74 17.54 -16.61 -22.07
CA PRO A 74 16.22 -17.22 -22.31
C PRO A 74 15.80 -18.39 -21.40
N SER A 75 16.50 -18.65 -20.30
CA SER A 75 16.29 -19.83 -19.45
C SER A 75 15.33 -19.61 -18.27
N LYS A 76 14.94 -18.37 -17.96
CA LYS A 76 13.87 -18.04 -16.98
C LYS A 76 12.51 -17.76 -17.64
N SER A 77 12.41 -17.91 -18.96
CA SER A 77 11.27 -17.52 -19.82
C SER A 77 10.18 -18.58 -20.01
N LEU A 78 10.06 -19.60 -19.15
CA LEU A 78 9.13 -20.73 -19.38
C LEU A 78 8.02 -20.88 -18.33
N SER A 79 8.05 -20.17 -17.21
CA SER A 79 6.91 -20.14 -16.29
C SER A 79 5.85 -19.18 -16.81
N SER A 80 4.62 -19.65 -16.99
CA SER A 80 3.49 -18.78 -17.32
C SER A 80 3.32 -17.70 -16.24
N ILE A 81 2.80 -16.53 -16.62
CA ILE A 81 2.46 -15.46 -15.66
C ILE A 81 1.58 -15.97 -14.52
N ALA A 82 0.69 -16.93 -14.82
CA ALA A 82 -0.15 -17.60 -13.83
C ALA A 82 0.66 -18.40 -12.80
N ALA A 83 1.74 -19.09 -13.21
CA ALA A 83 2.61 -19.82 -12.29
C ALA A 83 3.41 -18.87 -11.37
N ILE A 84 3.88 -17.74 -11.90
CA ILE A 84 4.56 -16.71 -11.10
C ILE A 84 3.56 -16.05 -10.13
N ALA A 85 2.37 -15.69 -10.61
CA ALA A 85 1.31 -15.13 -9.78
C ALA A 85 0.89 -16.11 -8.67
N GLU A 86 0.79 -17.41 -8.96
CA GLU A 86 0.51 -18.44 -7.96
C GLU A 86 1.63 -18.56 -6.93
N THR A 87 2.89 -18.51 -7.36
CA THR A 87 4.04 -18.49 -6.44
C THR A 87 3.97 -17.29 -5.51
N CYS A 88 3.74 -16.10 -6.07
CA CYS A 88 3.54 -14.87 -5.29
C CYS A 88 2.37 -15.00 -4.30
N ARG A 89 1.24 -15.54 -4.74
CA ARG A 89 0.05 -15.75 -3.93
C ARG A 89 0.33 -16.66 -2.73
N VAL A 90 1.00 -17.80 -2.95
CA VAL A 90 1.36 -18.75 -1.90
C VAL A 90 2.32 -18.14 -0.89
N LYS A 91 3.31 -17.37 -1.34
CA LYS A 91 4.27 -16.70 -0.45
C LYS A 91 3.62 -15.63 0.42
N GLU A 92 2.71 -14.86 -0.14
CA GLU A 92 1.92 -13.88 0.63
C GLU A 92 0.97 -14.55 1.61
N GLU A 93 0.37 -15.69 1.25
CA GLU A 93 -0.45 -16.48 2.18
C GLU A 93 0.38 -17.01 3.35
N GLU A 94 1.60 -17.51 3.09
CA GLU A 94 2.52 -17.97 4.13
C GLU A 94 2.95 -16.83 5.07
N LEU A 95 3.30 -15.67 4.51
CA LEU A 95 3.67 -14.48 5.28
C LEU A 95 2.52 -14.00 6.17
N CYS A 96 1.33 -13.88 5.59
CA CYS A 96 0.12 -13.47 6.29
C CYS A 96 -0.19 -14.41 7.47
N LYS A 97 -0.07 -15.73 7.25
CA LYS A 97 -0.27 -16.74 8.31
C LYS A 97 0.72 -16.57 9.45
N MET A 98 2.01 -16.46 9.15
CA MET A 98 3.06 -16.31 10.17
C MET A 98 2.86 -15.04 11.01
N GLN A 99 2.38 -13.97 10.39
CA GLN A 99 2.10 -12.70 11.05
C GLN A 99 0.88 -12.78 11.98
N MET A 100 -0.19 -13.47 11.58
CA MET A 100 -1.35 -13.73 12.44
C MET A 100 -1.02 -14.61 13.65
N GLU A 101 -0.16 -15.62 13.47
CA GLU A 101 0.27 -16.50 14.56
C GLU A 101 1.19 -15.80 15.58
N SER A 102 1.70 -14.61 15.24
CA SER A 102 2.56 -13.84 16.13
C SER A 102 1.73 -13.17 17.24
N LYS A 103 2.20 -13.24 18.49
CA LYS A 103 1.59 -12.50 19.64
C LYS A 103 1.72 -10.98 19.55
N MET A 104 2.09 -10.45 18.38
CA MET A 104 2.41 -9.05 18.11
C MET A 104 1.32 -8.37 17.25
N GLU A 105 0.14 -8.97 17.14
CA GLU A 105 -0.97 -8.53 16.27
C GLU A 105 -1.41 -7.06 16.46
N THR A 106 -1.06 -6.44 17.59
CA THR A 106 -1.32 -5.02 17.87
C THR A 106 -0.36 -4.05 17.18
N ILE A 107 0.74 -4.52 16.58
CA ILE A 107 1.73 -3.66 15.92
C ILE A 107 1.20 -3.21 14.55
N LEU A 108 1.16 -1.88 14.34
CA LEU A 108 0.68 -1.26 13.08
C LEU A 108 1.41 -1.77 11.83
N GLN A 109 2.72 -2.01 11.92
CA GLN A 109 3.51 -2.55 10.81
C GLN A 109 3.08 -3.95 10.37
N ILE A 110 2.72 -4.81 11.33
CA ILE A 110 2.17 -6.14 11.04
C ILE A 110 0.82 -6.00 10.33
N ARG A 111 -0.06 -5.13 10.84
CA ARG A 111 -1.37 -4.85 10.24
C ARG A 111 -1.23 -4.31 8.81
N LYS A 112 -0.29 -3.41 8.57
CA LYS A 112 0.05 -2.88 7.24
C LYS A 112 0.49 -3.99 6.29
N SER A 113 1.38 -4.88 6.75
CA SER A 113 1.83 -6.04 5.97
C SER A 113 0.69 -6.99 5.64
N ILE A 114 -0.18 -7.32 6.61
CA ILE A 114 -1.34 -8.20 6.42
C ILE A 114 -2.29 -7.64 5.35
N VAL A 115 -2.65 -6.36 5.47
CA VAL A 115 -3.53 -5.68 4.49
C VAL A 115 -2.90 -5.70 3.10
N LEU A 116 -1.58 -5.46 3.00
CA LEU A 116 -0.86 -5.54 1.74
C LEU A 116 -0.88 -6.96 1.15
N SER A 117 -0.69 -8.00 1.97
CA SER A 117 -0.79 -9.40 1.55
C SER A 117 -2.19 -9.73 1.00
N CYS A 118 -3.26 -9.22 1.60
CA CYS A 118 -4.62 -9.36 1.06
C CYS A 118 -4.77 -8.71 -0.33
N LEU A 119 -4.26 -7.48 -0.50
CA LEU A 119 -4.33 -6.76 -1.77
C LEU A 119 -3.55 -7.50 -2.87
N ILE A 120 -2.35 -7.97 -2.55
CA ILE A 120 -1.52 -8.75 -3.48
C ILE A 120 -2.21 -10.07 -3.81
N HIS A 121 -2.75 -10.78 -2.81
CA HIS A 121 -3.46 -12.03 -3.01
C HIS A 121 -4.63 -11.85 -3.99
N HIS A 122 -5.48 -10.84 -3.76
CA HIS A 122 -6.58 -10.51 -4.68
C HIS A 122 -6.09 -10.26 -6.10
N HIS A 123 -5.01 -9.48 -6.24
CA HIS A 123 -4.48 -9.13 -7.54
C HIS A 123 -3.89 -10.36 -8.26
N ALA A 124 -3.08 -11.17 -7.57
CA ALA A 124 -2.50 -12.40 -8.11
C ALA A 124 -3.59 -13.39 -8.55
N SER A 125 -4.65 -13.56 -7.76
CA SER A 125 -5.82 -14.40 -8.12
C SER A 125 -6.48 -13.97 -9.43
N SER A 126 -6.54 -12.67 -9.73
CA SER A 126 -7.11 -12.18 -10.99
C SER A 126 -6.30 -12.61 -12.22
N PHE A 127 -4.98 -12.75 -12.10
CA PHE A 127 -4.10 -13.20 -13.18
C PHE A 127 -4.12 -14.73 -13.36
N ILE A 128 -4.38 -15.48 -12.29
CA ILE A 128 -4.48 -16.96 -12.35
C ILE A 128 -5.73 -17.39 -13.10
N HIS A 129 -6.85 -16.67 -12.93
CA HIS A 129 -8.15 -17.04 -13.49
C HIS A 129 -8.46 -16.43 -14.86
N THR A 130 -7.56 -15.62 -15.43
CA THR A 130 -7.78 -14.98 -16.74
C THR A 130 -7.10 -15.78 -17.85
N GLU A 131 -7.88 -16.54 -18.64
CA GLU A 131 -7.38 -17.46 -19.69
C GLU A 131 -6.66 -16.80 -20.88
N ASN A 132 -6.47 -15.47 -20.90
CA ASN A 132 -5.79 -14.76 -22.00
C ASN A 132 -4.99 -13.53 -21.54
N CYS A 133 -4.43 -13.56 -20.32
CA CYS A 133 -3.54 -12.47 -19.89
C CYS A 133 -2.29 -12.42 -20.78
N LYS A 134 -2.18 -11.37 -21.61
CA LYS A 134 -0.93 -11.05 -22.32
C LYS A 134 0.18 -10.96 -21.27
N VAL A 135 1.22 -11.78 -21.44
CA VAL A 135 2.38 -11.77 -20.55
C VAL A 135 3.02 -10.39 -20.65
N SER A 136 2.86 -9.61 -19.58
CA SER A 136 3.56 -8.35 -19.42
C SER A 136 4.84 -8.66 -18.64
N THR A 137 5.97 -8.38 -19.28
CA THR A 137 7.32 -8.46 -18.68
C THR A 137 7.37 -7.76 -17.32
N LEU A 138 6.66 -6.63 -17.21
CA LEU A 138 6.50 -5.85 -15.99
C LEU A 138 5.75 -6.60 -14.88
N SER A 139 4.66 -7.29 -15.21
CA SER A 139 3.88 -8.07 -14.25
C SER A 139 4.67 -9.28 -13.74
N ASN A 140 5.44 -9.94 -14.61
CA ASN A 140 6.33 -11.03 -14.19
C ASN A 140 7.38 -10.54 -13.19
N ALA A 141 8.08 -9.44 -13.52
CA ALA A 141 9.09 -8.86 -12.65
C ALA A 141 8.48 -8.41 -11.30
N ALA A 142 7.29 -7.81 -11.32
CA ALA A 142 6.60 -7.37 -10.12
C ALA A 142 6.16 -8.53 -9.22
N PHE A 143 5.48 -9.56 -9.75
CA PHE A 143 5.09 -10.73 -8.95
C PHE A 143 6.30 -11.48 -8.40
N TRP A 144 7.38 -11.59 -9.19
CA TRP A 144 8.61 -12.21 -8.72
C TRP A 144 9.28 -11.41 -7.60
N CYS A 145 9.39 -10.09 -7.76
CA CYS A 145 9.92 -9.19 -6.74
C CYS A 145 9.11 -9.30 -5.45
N ILE A 146 7.78 -9.25 -5.55
CA ILE A 146 6.90 -9.41 -4.40
C ILE A 146 7.14 -10.74 -3.68
N ALA A 147 7.20 -11.85 -4.43
CA ALA A 147 7.44 -13.18 -3.87
C ALA A 147 8.79 -13.24 -3.12
N LYS A 148 9.86 -12.63 -3.67
CA LYS A 148 11.19 -12.64 -3.06
C LYS A 148 11.30 -11.74 -1.83
N GLU A 149 10.60 -10.61 -1.83
CA GLU A 149 10.49 -9.77 -0.64
C GLU A 149 9.67 -10.44 0.47
N ALA A 150 8.62 -11.18 0.10
CA ALA A 150 7.86 -11.99 1.05
C ALA A 150 8.74 -13.11 1.65
N ASP A 151 9.55 -13.79 0.83
CA ASP A 151 10.53 -14.79 1.29
C ASP A 151 11.55 -14.19 2.26
N LEU A 152 12.08 -12.99 1.97
CA LEU A 152 13.02 -12.29 2.85
C LEU A 152 12.37 -11.95 4.19
N THR A 153 11.15 -11.42 4.16
CA THR A 153 10.39 -11.09 5.37
C THR A 153 10.12 -12.35 6.20
N LEU A 154 9.68 -13.44 5.56
CA LEU A 154 9.48 -14.73 6.22
C LEU A 154 10.77 -15.23 6.88
N GLU A 155 11.90 -15.14 6.20
CA GLU A 155 13.18 -15.62 6.73
C GLU A 155 13.66 -14.81 7.93
N LEU A 156 13.48 -13.48 7.91
CA LEU A 156 13.73 -12.60 9.05
C LEU A 156 12.85 -12.98 10.25
N LEU A 157 11.54 -13.16 10.03
CA LEU A 157 10.59 -13.54 11.08
C LEU A 157 10.92 -14.91 11.70
N ARG A 158 11.26 -15.91 10.87
CA ARG A 158 11.68 -17.24 11.34
C ARG A 158 12.92 -17.20 12.24
N ARG A 159 13.75 -16.16 12.08
CA ARG A 159 15.00 -15.94 12.83
C ARG A 159 14.81 -15.03 14.04
N GLY A 160 13.58 -14.61 14.33
CA GLY A 160 13.24 -13.82 15.50
C GLY A 160 13.37 -12.32 15.29
N ALA A 161 13.42 -11.83 14.05
CA ALA A 161 13.31 -10.40 13.77
C ALA A 161 12.02 -9.83 14.36
N ARG A 162 12.11 -8.66 14.98
CA ARG A 162 10.94 -7.93 15.50
C ARG A 162 10.42 -6.97 14.44
N PRO A 163 9.16 -7.09 14.00
CA PRO A 163 8.62 -6.26 12.92
C PRO A 163 8.67 -4.74 13.16
N CYS A 164 8.67 -4.29 14.41
CA CYS A 164 8.76 -2.86 14.76
C CYS A 164 10.19 -2.31 14.74
N ASP A 165 11.21 -3.17 14.88
CA ASP A 165 12.60 -2.76 15.06
C ASP A 165 13.46 -3.08 13.82
N ASP A 166 12.91 -3.83 12.86
CA ASP A 166 13.64 -4.33 11.69
C ASP A 166 13.35 -3.49 10.44
N TYR A 167 14.37 -2.75 10.01
CA TYR A 167 14.35 -1.91 8.82
C TYR A 167 14.08 -2.70 7.53
N LEU A 168 14.56 -3.94 7.40
CA LEU A 168 14.34 -4.75 6.21
C LEU A 168 12.88 -5.16 6.06
N ILE A 169 12.18 -5.39 7.18
CA ILE A 169 10.75 -5.70 7.16
C ILE A 169 9.95 -4.48 6.65
N ASP A 170 10.20 -3.28 7.17
CA ASP A 170 9.52 -2.07 6.69
C ASP A 170 9.92 -1.73 5.24
N GLN A 171 11.19 -1.87 4.88
CA GLN A 171 11.64 -1.72 3.49
C GLN A 171 10.94 -2.71 2.56
N GLY A 172 10.83 -3.98 2.96
CA GLY A 172 10.15 -5.04 2.21
C GLY A 172 8.66 -4.75 2.01
N ILE A 173 7.97 -4.20 3.01
CA ILE A 173 6.57 -3.73 2.86
C ILE A 173 6.49 -2.66 1.75
N ASN A 174 7.38 -1.66 1.78
CA ASN A 174 7.36 -0.58 0.79
C ASN A 174 7.74 -1.06 -0.62
N ILE A 175 8.70 -1.98 -0.74
CA ILE A 175 9.08 -2.58 -2.04
C ILE A 175 7.91 -3.36 -2.62
N ARG A 176 7.28 -4.25 -1.84
CA ARG A 176 6.11 -5.03 -2.29
C ARG A 176 4.96 -4.14 -2.74
N MET A 177 4.68 -3.08 -1.98
CA MET A 177 3.64 -2.10 -2.33
C MET A 177 3.99 -1.33 -3.60
N CYS A 178 5.26 -0.91 -3.76
CA CYS A 178 5.73 -0.19 -4.94
C CYS A 178 5.69 -1.08 -6.20
N ALA A 179 6.08 -2.35 -6.09
CA ALA A 179 6.00 -3.32 -7.17
C ALA A 179 4.54 -3.58 -7.60
N LEU A 180 3.63 -3.73 -6.64
CA LEU A 180 2.19 -3.84 -6.91
C LEU A 180 1.66 -2.60 -7.64
N SER A 181 2.11 -1.41 -7.25
CA SER A 181 1.71 -0.13 -7.86
C SER A 181 2.21 -0.02 -9.31
N LEU A 182 3.50 -0.32 -9.53
CA LEU A 182 4.13 -0.21 -10.85
C LEU A 182 3.53 -1.19 -11.86
N MET A 183 3.08 -2.36 -11.42
CA MET A 183 2.52 -3.41 -12.27
C MET A 183 1.42 -2.92 -13.23
N LYS A 184 0.68 -1.89 -12.84
CA LYS A 184 -0.47 -1.40 -13.59
C LYS A 184 -0.19 -0.16 -14.44
N TYR A 185 1.00 0.43 -14.34
CA TYR A 185 1.39 1.55 -15.19
C TYR A 185 2.03 1.02 -16.49
N THR A 186 1.44 1.38 -17.63
CA THR A 186 1.84 0.90 -18.96
C THR A 186 2.74 1.88 -19.74
N LEU A 187 3.38 2.83 -19.04
CA LEU A 187 4.15 3.92 -19.68
C LEU A 187 5.62 3.55 -19.98
N ASN A 188 6.28 4.42 -20.74
CA ASN A 188 7.62 4.34 -21.37
C ASN A 188 8.79 3.83 -20.49
N ASN A 189 8.61 3.65 -19.18
CA ASN A 189 9.62 3.17 -18.23
C ASN A 189 9.43 1.68 -17.84
N SER A 190 8.57 0.93 -18.52
CA SER A 190 8.22 -0.46 -18.14
C SER A 190 9.43 -1.40 -18.07
N VAL A 191 10.40 -1.27 -18.98
CA VAL A 191 11.64 -2.07 -18.97
C VAL A 191 12.53 -1.69 -17.80
N ALA A 192 12.73 -0.39 -17.57
CA ALA A 192 13.53 0.10 -16.45
C ALA A 192 12.90 -0.29 -15.08
N ALA A 193 11.57 -0.24 -14.96
CA ALA A 193 10.86 -0.70 -13.77
C ALA A 193 11.02 -2.22 -13.57
N SER A 194 10.92 -3.00 -14.64
CA SER A 194 11.16 -4.46 -14.61
C SER A 194 12.58 -4.77 -14.15
N ALA A 195 13.58 -4.04 -14.65
CA ALA A 195 14.97 -4.16 -14.25
C ALA A 195 15.22 -3.85 -12.78
N ALA A 196 14.63 -2.76 -12.28
CA ALA A 196 14.72 -2.38 -10.88
C ALA A 196 14.15 -3.49 -9.96
N MET A 197 12.96 -4.00 -10.28
CA MET A 197 12.32 -5.10 -9.53
C MET A 197 13.11 -6.41 -9.62
N SER A 198 13.67 -6.74 -10.78
CA SER A 198 14.57 -7.89 -10.94
C SER A 198 15.86 -7.74 -10.14
N GLY A 199 16.44 -6.54 -10.08
CA GLY A 199 17.57 -6.22 -9.21
C GLY A 199 17.24 -6.46 -7.74
N MET A 200 16.15 -5.87 -7.25
CA MET A 200 15.68 -6.06 -5.87
C MET A 200 15.44 -7.54 -5.52
N SER A 201 14.86 -8.30 -6.45
CA SER A 201 14.64 -9.74 -6.28
C SER A 201 15.93 -10.49 -6.01
N LYS A 202 17.00 -10.18 -6.77
CA LYS A 202 18.32 -10.80 -6.58
C LYS A 202 18.95 -10.41 -5.25
N GLU A 203 18.82 -9.14 -4.84
CA GLU A 203 19.30 -8.69 -3.53
C GLU A 203 18.58 -9.41 -2.38
N ALA A 204 17.26 -9.59 -2.46
CA ALA A 204 16.48 -10.36 -1.51
C ALA A 204 16.92 -11.84 -1.46
N GLU A 205 17.11 -12.47 -2.62
CA GLU A 205 17.60 -13.85 -2.71
C GLU A 205 18.99 -14.02 -2.07
N MET A 206 19.89 -13.06 -2.30
CA MET A 206 21.24 -13.08 -1.71
C MET A 206 21.19 -12.95 -0.18
N MET A 207 20.38 -12.03 0.35
CA MET A 207 20.21 -11.89 1.80
C MET A 207 19.60 -13.15 2.44
N CYS A 208 18.58 -13.74 1.80
CA CYS A 208 18.00 -15.02 2.22
C CYS A 208 19.04 -16.15 2.20
N GLY A 209 19.82 -16.26 1.12
CA GLY A 209 20.87 -17.27 0.96
C GLY A 209 21.92 -17.14 2.06
N TRP A 210 22.42 -15.93 2.30
CA TRP A 210 23.39 -15.67 3.36
C TRP A 210 22.85 -16.04 4.75
N MET A 211 21.62 -15.63 5.07
CA MET A 211 20.98 -16.01 6.33
C MET A 211 20.88 -17.55 6.40
N GLY A 212 20.40 -18.20 5.34
CA GLY A 212 20.29 -19.66 5.22
C GLY A 212 21.60 -20.38 5.56
N GLU A 213 22.69 -19.98 4.92
CA GLU A 213 24.02 -20.57 5.08
C GLU A 213 24.61 -20.32 6.48
N ASN A 214 24.46 -19.11 7.01
CA ASN A 214 25.09 -18.71 8.27
C ASN A 214 24.26 -19.04 9.51
N ARG A 215 22.98 -19.40 9.35
CA ARG A 215 22.01 -19.61 10.45
C ARG A 215 21.93 -18.44 11.46
N LYS A 216 22.23 -17.22 10.99
CA LYS A 216 22.15 -15.98 11.76
C LYS A 216 21.04 -15.05 11.25
N LEU A 217 20.49 -14.22 12.13
CA LEU A 217 19.68 -13.07 11.74
C LEU A 217 20.60 -12.03 11.08
N LEU A 218 20.11 -11.39 10.01
CA LEU A 218 20.81 -10.28 9.38
C LEU A 218 20.53 -9.00 10.17
N ASP A 219 21.52 -8.53 10.93
CA ASP A 219 21.42 -7.31 11.74
C ASP A 219 22.51 -6.32 11.32
N PHE A 220 22.15 -5.31 10.52
CA PHE A 220 23.08 -4.30 9.99
C PHE A 220 23.80 -3.43 11.04
N TYR A 221 23.52 -3.60 12.32
CA TYR A 221 24.25 -2.99 13.41
C TYR A 221 25.38 -3.88 13.96
N ASP A 222 25.55 -5.09 13.44
CA ASP A 222 26.67 -6.00 13.74
C ASP A 222 27.88 -5.70 12.83
N ASP A 223 29.04 -5.40 13.44
CA ASP A 223 30.30 -5.09 12.76
C ASP A 223 30.86 -6.26 11.91
N LEU A 224 30.31 -7.47 12.05
CA LEU A 224 30.77 -8.68 11.37
C LEU A 224 30.01 -9.00 10.07
N ILE A 225 29.19 -8.07 9.57
CA ILE A 225 28.46 -8.28 8.31
C ILE A 225 29.37 -8.08 7.10
N PRO A 226 29.38 -9.04 6.14
CA PRO A 226 30.10 -8.88 4.88
C PRO A 226 29.71 -7.58 4.15
N GLU A 227 30.71 -6.85 3.65
CA GLU A 227 30.53 -5.57 2.94
C GLU A 227 29.49 -5.69 1.80
N VAL A 228 29.46 -6.84 1.12
CA VAL A 228 28.50 -7.15 0.05
C VAL A 228 27.03 -7.04 0.48
N LEU A 229 26.70 -7.31 1.75
CA LEU A 229 25.35 -7.17 2.29
C LEU A 229 25.04 -5.71 2.66
N VAL A 230 26.04 -4.95 3.09
CA VAL A 230 25.94 -3.50 3.30
C VAL A 230 25.67 -2.80 1.96
N ASP A 231 26.39 -3.19 0.91
CA ASP A 231 26.13 -2.72 -0.45
C ASP A 231 24.73 -3.09 -0.92
N SER A 232 24.29 -4.33 -0.64
CA SER A 232 22.94 -4.80 -0.95
C SER A 232 21.85 -3.92 -0.32
N ARG A 233 22.01 -3.52 0.94
CA ARG A 233 21.11 -2.57 1.62
C ARG A 233 21.03 -1.24 0.85
N LYS A 234 22.16 -0.70 0.42
CA LYS A 234 22.24 0.56 -0.34
C LYS A 234 21.61 0.43 -1.73
N VAL A 235 21.84 -0.68 -2.43
CA VAL A 235 21.22 -1.00 -3.73
C VAL A 235 19.72 -1.01 -3.59
N ARG A 236 19.17 -1.76 -2.62
CA ARG A 236 17.73 -1.87 -2.39
C ARG A 236 17.09 -0.52 -2.11
N TYR A 237 17.68 0.28 -1.23
CA TYR A 237 17.13 1.59 -0.89
C TYR A 237 17.11 2.55 -2.09
N ARG A 238 18.23 2.69 -2.79
CA ARG A 238 18.33 3.60 -3.94
C ARG A 238 17.47 3.13 -5.10
N THR A 239 17.31 1.83 -5.26
CA THR A 239 16.41 1.25 -6.26
C THR A 239 14.94 1.51 -5.91
N LEU A 240 14.57 1.50 -4.62
CA LEU A 240 13.22 1.86 -4.19
C LEU A 240 12.92 3.33 -4.52
N ASP A 241 13.83 4.25 -4.21
CA ASP A 241 13.69 5.67 -4.58
C ASP A 241 13.48 5.84 -6.09
N VAL A 242 14.27 5.12 -6.88
CA VAL A 242 14.13 5.07 -8.34
C VAL A 242 12.73 4.58 -8.74
N MET A 243 12.22 3.52 -8.13
CA MET A 243 10.89 2.97 -8.41
C MET A 243 9.77 3.95 -8.03
N VAL A 244 9.89 4.65 -6.89
CA VAL A 244 8.93 5.67 -6.46
C VAL A 244 8.90 6.84 -7.43
N LYS A 245 10.06 7.31 -7.91
CA LYS A 245 10.12 8.36 -8.93
C LYS A 245 9.43 7.94 -10.24
N MET A 246 9.51 6.66 -10.62
CA MET A 246 8.77 6.15 -11.78
C MET A 246 7.25 6.24 -11.57
N LEU A 247 6.75 5.99 -10.36
CA LEU A 247 5.33 6.15 -10.02
C LEU A 247 4.90 7.62 -10.10
N GLU A 248 5.73 8.54 -9.62
CA GLU A 248 5.40 9.96 -9.67
C GLU A 248 5.33 10.50 -11.10
N GLU A 249 6.27 10.09 -11.95
CA GLU A 249 6.28 10.41 -13.38
C GLU A 249 5.07 9.81 -14.11
N SER A 250 4.65 8.59 -13.75
CA SER A 250 3.51 7.93 -14.39
C SER A 250 2.18 8.59 -14.04
N VAL A 251 2.04 9.13 -12.82
CA VAL A 251 0.88 9.92 -12.38
C VAL A 251 0.86 11.29 -13.05
N ALA A 252 2.01 11.96 -13.20
CA ALA A 252 2.10 13.28 -13.82
C ALA A 252 1.91 13.27 -15.36
N GLY A 253 2.34 12.19 -16.03
CA GLY A 253 2.18 12.03 -17.48
C GLY A 253 0.78 11.63 -17.93
N GLY A 254 -0.03 11.08 -17.01
CA GLY A 254 -1.42 10.71 -17.22
C GLY A 254 -2.38 11.88 -17.06
N GLY A 255 -2.13 12.99 -17.77
CA GLY A 255 -3.01 14.16 -17.86
C GLY A 255 -4.35 13.83 -18.50
N HIS A 256 -5.13 12.94 -17.89
CA HIS A 256 -6.56 12.92 -18.10
C HIS A 256 -7.09 14.19 -17.48
N ASN A 257 -7.54 15.13 -18.32
CA ASN A 257 -8.36 16.25 -17.86
C ASN A 257 -9.46 15.66 -16.98
N ILE A 258 -9.37 15.91 -15.67
CA ILE A 258 -10.37 15.48 -14.69
C ILE A 258 -11.76 15.98 -15.11
N ASP A 259 -11.81 17.08 -15.87
CA ASP A 259 -13.01 17.69 -16.42
C ASP A 259 -13.59 16.98 -17.67
N GLU A 260 -12.81 16.19 -18.41
CA GLU A 260 -13.23 15.60 -19.70
C GLU A 260 -13.89 14.21 -19.55
N ILE A 261 -13.76 13.56 -18.39
CA ILE A 261 -14.35 12.23 -18.12
C ILE A 261 -15.85 12.31 -17.77
N ALA A 262 -16.44 13.52 -17.70
CA ALA A 262 -17.76 13.74 -17.10
C ALA A 262 -18.94 13.94 -18.09
N SER A 263 -18.86 13.45 -19.32
CA SER A 263 -19.97 13.55 -20.28
C SER A 263 -20.68 12.22 -20.52
N THR A 264 -21.11 11.53 -19.46
CA THR A 264 -22.03 10.39 -19.58
C THR A 264 -23.17 10.51 -18.58
N THR A 265 -24.37 10.68 -19.12
CA THR A 265 -25.63 10.87 -18.41
C THR A 265 -25.97 9.63 -17.58
N GLY A 266 -25.67 9.66 -16.28
CA GLY A 266 -26.08 8.64 -15.31
C GLY A 266 -27.34 9.06 -14.55
N GLY A 267 -28.22 8.09 -14.24
CA GLY A 267 -29.46 8.32 -13.49
C GLY A 267 -29.24 8.97 -12.11
N SER A 268 -30.29 9.63 -11.61
CA SER A 268 -30.27 10.40 -10.36
C SER A 268 -29.70 9.61 -9.18
N ILE A 269 -28.73 10.21 -8.46
CA ILE A 269 -28.09 9.70 -7.24
C ILE A 269 -29.13 9.23 -6.21
N LEU A 270 -30.26 9.93 -6.15
CA LEU A 270 -31.35 9.64 -5.23
C LEU A 270 -32.08 8.35 -5.58
N ASP A 271 -32.15 7.97 -6.86
CA ASP A 271 -32.92 6.81 -7.32
C ASP A 271 -32.18 5.49 -7.06
N VAL A 272 -30.85 5.45 -7.18
CA VAL A 272 -30.03 4.25 -6.86
C VAL A 272 -30.04 3.97 -5.35
N LEU A 273 -29.89 5.02 -4.53
CA LEU A 273 -29.96 4.92 -3.07
C LEU A 273 -31.38 4.56 -2.59
N ASN A 274 -32.41 5.15 -3.19
CA ASN A 274 -33.80 4.82 -2.88
C ASN A 274 -34.18 3.40 -3.30
N THR A 275 -33.72 2.92 -4.46
CA THR A 275 -34.00 1.55 -4.94
C THR A 275 -33.32 0.50 -4.05
N HIS A 276 -32.09 0.76 -3.58
CA HIS A 276 -31.40 -0.11 -2.63
C HIS A 276 -32.12 -0.12 -1.26
N ASN A 277 -32.56 1.04 -0.77
CA ASN A 277 -33.40 1.16 0.43
C ASN A 277 -34.73 0.40 0.30
N GLN A 278 -35.39 0.44 -0.85
CA GLN A 278 -36.68 -0.22 -1.06
C GLN A 278 -36.54 -1.74 -1.06
N LYS A 279 -35.47 -2.29 -1.68
CA LYS A 279 -35.14 -3.72 -1.60
C LYS A 279 -34.86 -4.19 -0.17
N ILE A 280 -34.17 -3.38 0.64
CA ILE A 280 -33.89 -3.68 2.05
C ILE A 280 -35.15 -3.53 2.93
N GLN A 281 -35.99 -2.53 2.68
CA GLN A 281 -37.24 -2.30 3.40
C GLN A 281 -38.32 -3.34 3.07
N ASP A 282 -38.41 -3.80 1.82
CA ASP A 282 -39.36 -4.85 1.42
C ASP A 282 -38.95 -6.23 1.97
N GLY A 283 -37.65 -6.50 2.15
CA GLY A 283 -37.17 -7.64 2.95
C GLY A 283 -37.53 -7.56 4.44
N ARG A 284 -37.66 -6.34 5.00
CA ARG A 284 -38.04 -6.09 6.40
C ARG A 284 -39.52 -6.26 6.71
N LYS A 285 -40.42 -6.27 5.71
CA LYS A 285 -41.87 -6.42 5.96
C LYS A 285 -42.26 -7.78 6.55
N ASN A 286 -41.35 -8.75 6.59
CA ASN A 286 -41.62 -10.11 7.12
C ASN A 286 -41.07 -10.43 8.52
N LYS A 287 -40.57 -9.47 9.31
CA LYS A 287 -40.17 -9.79 10.71
C LYS A 287 -40.31 -8.60 11.66
N ARG A 288 -41.55 -8.22 11.98
CA ARG A 288 -41.82 -7.32 13.11
C ARG A 288 -41.75 -8.10 14.41
N LYS A 289 -40.61 -8.05 15.10
CA LYS A 289 -40.57 -8.18 16.57
C LYS A 289 -40.05 -6.86 17.12
N ARG A 290 -40.86 -6.28 17.99
CA ARG A 290 -40.71 -4.96 18.59
C ARG A 290 -39.69 -5.06 19.73
N ASP A 291 -38.41 -5.31 19.40
CA ASP A 291 -37.34 -5.22 20.38
C ASP A 291 -37.11 -3.74 20.70
N LYS A 292 -37.16 -3.40 21.99
CA LYS A 292 -36.85 -2.05 22.48
C LYS A 292 -35.45 -1.71 21.99
N ASP A 293 -35.30 -0.61 21.25
CA ASP A 293 -33.99 -0.15 20.77
C ASP A 293 -33.16 0.42 21.93
N VAL A 294 -32.69 -0.45 22.82
CA VAL A 294 -31.92 -0.10 24.03
C VAL A 294 -30.60 0.56 23.65
N LEU A 295 -29.94 0.06 22.60
CA LEU A 295 -28.67 0.62 22.13
C LEU A 295 -28.83 2.05 21.58
N GLY A 296 -29.86 2.28 20.77
CA GLY A 296 -30.19 3.63 20.30
C GLY A 296 -30.55 4.61 21.42
N LYS A 297 -31.00 4.11 22.59
CA LYS A 297 -31.30 4.94 23.77
C LYS A 297 -30.08 5.20 24.67
N LEU A 298 -29.14 4.27 24.77
CA LEU A 298 -27.98 4.37 25.67
C LEU A 298 -26.76 5.01 24.99
N TRP A 299 -26.43 4.54 23.79
CA TRP A 299 -25.26 4.99 23.03
C TRP A 299 -25.63 5.91 21.86
N GLY A 300 -26.84 5.71 21.32
CA GLY A 300 -27.24 6.33 20.07
C GLY A 300 -26.64 5.62 18.86
N TRP A 301 -27.07 6.03 17.67
CA TRP A 301 -26.57 5.52 16.39
C TRP A 301 -25.55 6.46 15.73
N GLU A 302 -25.20 7.55 16.41
CA GLU A 302 -24.28 8.59 15.92
C GLU A 302 -22.83 8.12 15.86
N ARG A 303 -22.41 7.26 16.78
CA ARG A 303 -21.05 6.74 16.90
C ARG A 303 -21.04 5.23 16.79
N LEU A 304 -19.98 4.71 16.18
CA LEU A 304 -19.78 3.27 16.12
C LEU A 304 -19.37 2.77 17.50
N LEU A 305 -19.98 1.69 17.97
CA LEU A 305 -19.57 1.01 19.18
C LEU A 305 -18.36 0.14 18.83
N PRO A 306 -17.20 0.31 19.49
CA PRO A 306 -16.03 -0.49 19.20
C PRO A 306 -16.27 -1.95 19.57
N LEU A 307 -15.68 -2.87 18.81
CA LEU A 307 -15.70 -4.29 19.14
C LEU A 307 -14.98 -4.53 20.47
N SER A 308 -15.70 -5.13 21.41
CA SER A 308 -15.19 -5.62 22.69
C SER A 308 -14.93 -7.13 22.59
N GLY A 309 -13.91 -7.63 23.28
CA GLY A 309 -13.59 -9.06 23.32
C GLY A 309 -14.70 -9.95 23.89
N GLU A 310 -15.66 -9.36 24.61
CA GLU A 310 -16.81 -10.06 25.19
C GLU A 310 -17.94 -10.31 24.17
N VAL A 311 -17.87 -9.71 22.97
CA VAL A 311 -18.94 -9.79 21.97
C VAL A 311 -18.58 -10.77 20.86
N GLU A 312 -19.45 -11.75 20.65
CA GLU A 312 -19.36 -12.68 19.52
C GLU A 312 -19.33 -11.93 18.18
N TRP A 313 -18.40 -12.31 17.30
CA TRP A 313 -18.23 -11.66 15.99
C TRP A 313 -19.51 -11.63 15.17
N SER A 314 -20.28 -12.73 15.19
CA SER A 314 -21.54 -12.80 14.46
C SER A 314 -22.59 -11.80 14.96
N ASP A 315 -22.57 -11.46 16.25
CA ASP A 315 -23.47 -10.45 16.82
C ASP A 315 -22.97 -9.04 16.52
N TYR A 316 -21.65 -8.83 16.52
CA TYR A 316 -21.07 -7.58 16.07
C TYR A 316 -21.37 -7.30 14.59
N CYS A 317 -21.31 -8.30 13.71
CA CYS A 317 -21.71 -8.15 12.30
C CYS A 317 -23.18 -7.72 12.15
N LYS A 318 -24.11 -8.30 12.93
CA LYS A 318 -25.52 -7.87 12.95
C LYS A 318 -25.66 -6.43 13.45
N TYR A 319 -24.85 -6.04 14.43
CA TYR A 319 -24.80 -4.65 14.90
C TYR A 319 -24.33 -3.71 13.79
N LEU A 320 -23.25 -4.06 13.08
CA LEU A 320 -22.73 -3.30 11.94
C LEU A 320 -23.78 -3.14 10.83
N GLU A 321 -24.52 -4.19 10.49
CA GLU A 321 -25.63 -4.10 9.54
C GLU A 321 -26.70 -3.09 9.99
N LYS A 322 -27.07 -3.10 11.27
CA LYS A 322 -28.02 -2.13 11.80
C LYS A 322 -27.45 -0.71 11.77
N TYR A 323 -26.18 -0.54 12.14
CA TYR A 323 -25.47 0.74 12.10
C TYR A 323 -25.42 1.33 10.68
N TYR A 324 -25.08 0.49 9.68
CA TYR A 324 -25.09 0.84 8.26
C TYR A 324 -26.45 1.37 7.82
N ASN A 325 -27.52 0.62 8.13
CA ASN A 325 -28.88 0.97 7.74
C ASN A 325 -29.34 2.32 8.32
N VAL A 326 -28.75 2.78 9.42
CA VAL A 326 -29.07 4.08 10.03
C VAL A 326 -28.21 5.21 9.46
N ASN A 327 -26.92 4.94 9.17
CA ASN A 327 -25.94 6.01 8.91
C ASN A 327 -25.50 6.15 7.46
N ALA A 328 -25.49 5.09 6.66
CA ALA A 328 -24.77 5.08 5.38
C ALA A 328 -25.30 6.12 4.37
N VAL A 329 -26.62 6.25 4.26
CA VAL A 329 -27.25 7.13 3.27
C VAL A 329 -27.04 8.60 3.60
N SER A 330 -27.28 9.01 4.84
CA SER A 330 -27.03 10.40 5.26
C SER A 330 -25.56 10.74 5.12
N PHE A 331 -24.68 9.84 5.55
CA PHE A 331 -23.23 10.03 5.47
C PHE A 331 -22.73 10.28 4.04
N ILE A 332 -23.11 9.44 3.07
CA ILE A 332 -22.73 9.63 1.66
C ILE A 332 -23.33 10.94 1.14
N THR A 333 -24.58 11.24 1.47
CA THR A 333 -25.26 12.45 1.00
C THR A 333 -24.54 13.71 1.47
N ASP A 334 -24.18 13.77 2.76
CA ASP A 334 -23.46 14.90 3.36
C ASP A 334 -22.10 15.15 2.69
N VAL A 335 -21.40 14.07 2.31
CA VAL A 335 -20.09 14.14 1.66
C VAL A 335 -20.21 14.63 0.21
N VAL A 336 -21.28 14.23 -0.48
CA VAL A 336 -21.46 14.46 -1.92
C VAL A 336 -22.12 15.81 -2.21
N GLN A 337 -22.97 16.32 -1.30
CA GLN A 337 -23.56 17.66 -1.42
C GLN A 337 -22.52 18.79 -1.48
N ILE A 338 -21.29 18.53 -1.07
CA ILE A 338 -20.19 19.50 -1.10
C ILE A 338 -19.67 19.75 -2.54
N ASP A 339 -19.86 18.82 -3.48
CA ASP A 339 -19.21 18.88 -4.82
C ASP A 339 -20.14 18.62 -6.02
N THR A 340 -21.46 18.46 -5.85
CA THR A 340 -22.36 18.20 -6.99
C THR A 340 -22.59 19.44 -7.85
N THR A 341 -21.74 19.64 -8.86
CA THR A 341 -22.17 20.28 -10.12
C THR A 341 -23.20 19.36 -10.78
N ALA A 342 -24.34 19.92 -11.20
CA ALA A 342 -25.44 19.16 -11.79
C ALA A 342 -24.98 18.30 -12.98
N GLY A 343 -24.92 16.97 -12.82
CA GLY A 343 -24.71 16.02 -13.92
C GLY A 343 -23.71 14.87 -13.70
N SER A 344 -22.88 14.86 -12.65
CA SER A 344 -21.89 13.78 -12.42
C SER A 344 -22.46 12.58 -11.64
N SER A 345 -22.06 11.35 -11.99
CA SER A 345 -22.38 10.15 -11.20
C SER A 345 -21.72 10.21 -9.81
N LEU A 346 -22.34 9.56 -8.81
CA LEU A 346 -21.79 9.45 -7.43
C LEU A 346 -20.36 8.91 -7.44
N ALA A 347 -20.11 7.90 -8.27
CA ALA A 347 -18.80 7.28 -8.45
C ALA A 347 -17.74 8.29 -8.89
N ALA A 348 -18.03 9.05 -9.94
CA ALA A 348 -17.11 10.04 -10.48
C ALA A 348 -16.87 11.17 -9.47
N ALA A 349 -17.90 11.66 -8.79
CA ALA A 349 -17.76 12.73 -7.80
C ALA A 349 -16.84 12.31 -6.65
N VAL A 350 -17.08 11.14 -6.05
CA VAL A 350 -16.27 10.62 -4.94
C VAL A 350 -14.83 10.31 -5.40
N ALA A 351 -14.67 9.70 -6.57
CA ALA A 351 -13.34 9.41 -7.12
C ALA A 351 -12.53 10.68 -7.39
N LYS A 352 -13.14 11.72 -7.99
CA LYS A 352 -12.51 13.04 -8.20
C LYS A 352 -12.07 13.68 -6.90
N ARG A 353 -12.94 13.66 -5.87
CA ARG A 353 -12.61 14.20 -4.55
C ARG A 353 -11.46 13.42 -3.90
N CYS A 354 -11.45 12.11 -4.03
CA CYS A 354 -10.35 11.26 -3.57
C CYS A 354 -9.02 11.62 -4.25
N LEU A 355 -9.02 11.78 -5.58
CA LEU A 355 -7.83 12.18 -6.34
C LEU A 355 -7.25 13.51 -5.82
N LYS A 356 -8.11 14.53 -5.68
CA LYS A 356 -7.73 15.85 -5.17
C LYS A 356 -7.15 15.76 -3.76
N MET A 357 -7.80 14.99 -2.88
CA MET A 357 -7.34 14.87 -1.50
C MET A 357 -6.01 14.13 -1.37
N GLU A 358 -5.81 13.07 -2.14
CA GLU A 358 -4.54 12.34 -2.18
C GLU A 358 -3.41 13.16 -2.84
N GLU A 359 -3.72 14.09 -3.74
CA GLU A 359 -2.76 15.07 -4.26
C GLU A 359 -2.34 16.10 -3.21
N GLU A 360 -3.30 16.63 -2.45
CA GLU A 360 -3.03 17.54 -1.34
C GLU A 360 -2.16 16.86 -0.29
N LEU A 361 -2.50 15.63 0.10
CA LEU A 361 -1.73 14.86 1.07
C LEU A 361 -0.30 14.62 0.63
N VAL A 362 -0.07 14.17 -0.61
CA VAL A 362 1.29 13.97 -1.13
C VAL A 362 2.08 15.28 -1.16
N SER A 363 1.42 16.39 -1.47
CA SER A 363 2.06 17.72 -1.51
C SER A 363 2.48 18.19 -0.12
N GLU A 364 1.60 18.05 0.88
CA GLU A 364 1.92 18.38 2.27
C GLU A 364 3.00 17.44 2.81
N TRP A 365 2.91 16.14 2.53
CA TRP A 365 3.90 15.15 2.91
C TRP A 365 5.29 15.52 2.42
N LYS A 366 5.44 15.86 1.13
CA LYS A 366 6.74 16.27 0.55
C LYS A 366 7.29 17.55 1.17
N THR A 367 6.42 18.44 1.63
CA THR A 367 6.81 19.71 2.26
C THR A 367 7.33 19.47 3.69
N ARG A 368 6.75 18.50 4.41
CA ARG A 368 7.04 18.24 5.83
C ARG A 368 8.04 17.13 6.07
N VAL A 369 8.12 16.17 5.17
CA VAL A 369 8.98 14.99 5.31
C VAL A 369 10.19 15.17 4.40
N PRO A 370 11.34 15.60 4.94
CA PRO A 370 12.55 15.72 4.15
C PRO A 370 12.93 14.35 3.58
N HIS A 371 13.36 14.34 2.33
CA HIS A 371 13.83 13.13 1.67
C HIS A 371 15.16 12.69 2.31
N ASN A 372 15.09 11.81 3.31
CA ASN A 372 16.25 11.25 3.98
C ASN A 372 16.59 9.89 3.37
N TRP A 373 17.84 9.68 2.96
CA TRP A 373 18.31 8.48 2.26
C TRP A 373 18.38 7.21 3.12
N ASP A 374 18.05 7.29 4.41
CA ASP A 374 18.06 6.13 5.30
C ASP A 374 16.66 5.80 5.87
N CYS A 375 15.60 6.49 5.43
CA CYS A 375 14.27 6.36 6.03
C CYS A 375 13.19 6.01 5.00
N THR A 376 12.73 4.76 5.04
CA THR A 376 11.64 4.17 4.24
C THR A 376 10.28 4.85 4.45
N ILE A 377 10.09 5.51 5.60
CA ILE A 377 8.90 6.27 5.97
C ILE A 377 8.59 7.34 4.91
N SER A 378 9.63 7.93 4.30
CA SER A 378 9.54 8.93 3.24
C SER A 378 8.72 8.47 2.02
N PHE A 379 8.70 7.16 1.74
CA PHE A 379 8.07 6.61 0.54
C PHE A 379 6.65 6.07 0.74
N SER A 380 6.35 5.60 1.95
CA SER A 380 5.14 4.81 2.20
C SER A 380 3.84 5.52 1.79
N THR A 381 3.68 6.79 2.17
CA THR A 381 2.52 7.61 1.81
C THR A 381 2.45 7.86 0.29
N ILE A 382 3.58 8.11 -0.37
CA ILE A 382 3.63 8.38 -1.82
C ILE A 382 3.17 7.14 -2.61
N ILE A 383 3.71 5.97 -2.27
CA ILE A 383 3.35 4.71 -2.91
C ILE A 383 1.87 4.39 -2.68
N GLN A 384 1.41 4.51 -1.43
CA GLN A 384 0.02 4.29 -1.06
C GLN A 384 -0.93 5.20 -1.84
N SER A 385 -0.64 6.50 -1.88
CA SER A 385 -1.44 7.47 -2.63
C SER A 385 -1.46 7.14 -4.13
N SER A 386 -0.37 6.61 -4.69
CA SER A 386 -0.34 6.15 -6.09
C SER A 386 -1.36 5.03 -6.35
N LEU A 387 -1.42 4.00 -5.48
CA LEU A 387 -2.39 2.90 -5.58
C LEU A 387 -3.83 3.39 -5.49
N ILE A 388 -4.10 4.30 -4.54
CA ILE A 388 -5.43 4.86 -4.32
C ILE A 388 -5.88 5.67 -5.53
N LYS A 389 -5.00 6.54 -6.06
CA LYS A 389 -5.31 7.35 -7.26
C LYS A 389 -5.57 6.48 -8.47
N GLU A 390 -4.75 5.45 -8.69
CA GLU A 390 -4.94 4.49 -9.78
C GLU A 390 -6.30 3.80 -9.67
N ARG A 391 -6.70 3.35 -8.47
CA ARG A 391 -8.02 2.76 -8.25
C ARG A 391 -9.17 3.77 -8.48
N ALA A 392 -9.00 5.02 -8.05
CA ALA A 392 -9.98 6.07 -8.27
C ALA A 392 -10.14 6.40 -9.77
N LEU A 393 -9.04 6.45 -10.53
CA LEU A 393 -9.05 6.66 -11.98
C LEU A 393 -9.76 5.52 -12.72
N ALA A 394 -9.50 4.26 -12.32
CA ALA A 394 -10.18 3.10 -12.91
C ALA A 394 -11.71 3.18 -12.78
N ILE A 395 -12.20 3.78 -11.68
CA ILE A 395 -13.62 3.97 -11.41
C ILE A 395 -14.21 5.12 -12.23
N CYS A 396 -13.46 6.22 -12.39
CA CYS A 396 -13.86 7.30 -13.29
C CYS A 396 -14.09 6.79 -14.72
N SER A 397 -13.29 5.82 -15.16
CA SER A 397 -13.36 5.25 -16.52
C SER A 397 -14.43 4.18 -16.72
N ASN A 398 -14.87 3.48 -15.65
CA ASN A 398 -15.81 2.35 -15.72
C ASN A 398 -16.95 2.52 -14.68
N VAL A 399 -17.90 3.41 -14.97
CA VAL A 399 -18.97 3.80 -14.04
C VAL A 399 -19.96 2.65 -13.74
N ASP A 400 -20.10 1.67 -14.64
CA ASP A 400 -21.11 0.61 -14.54
C ASP A 400 -20.82 -0.49 -13.49
N GLU A 401 -19.59 -0.56 -12.95
CA GLU A 401 -19.22 -1.53 -11.90
C GLU A 401 -19.22 -0.95 -10.47
N PHE A 402 -19.57 0.33 -10.31
CA PHE A 402 -19.40 1.02 -9.04
C PHE A 402 -20.55 0.77 -8.05
N SER A 403 -20.22 0.16 -6.91
CA SER A 403 -21.17 -0.10 -5.83
C SER A 403 -21.19 1.03 -4.79
N VAL A 404 -22.29 1.14 -4.04
CA VAL A 404 -22.39 2.05 -2.87
C VAL A 404 -21.29 1.77 -1.84
N PHE A 405 -20.89 0.51 -1.68
CA PHE A 405 -19.81 0.11 -0.77
C PHE A 405 -18.45 0.64 -1.22
N SER A 406 -18.20 0.63 -2.53
CA SER A 406 -17.00 1.24 -3.12
C SER A 406 -16.99 2.75 -2.85
N ALA A 407 -18.13 3.44 -2.96
CA ALA A 407 -18.26 4.85 -2.60
C ALA A 407 -17.84 5.11 -1.15
N ILE A 408 -18.40 4.33 -0.22
CA ILE A 408 -18.08 4.45 1.21
C ILE A 408 -16.59 4.24 1.47
N ALA A 409 -15.96 3.28 0.80
CA ALA A 409 -14.52 3.04 0.93
C ALA A 409 -13.70 4.27 0.54
N PHE A 410 -14.00 4.91 -0.58
CA PHE A 410 -13.31 6.14 -0.99
C PHE A 410 -13.60 7.31 -0.07
N VAL A 411 -14.82 7.44 0.46
CA VAL A 411 -15.11 8.46 1.47
C VAL A 411 -14.29 8.23 2.74
N CYS A 412 -14.16 6.99 3.21
CA CYS A 412 -13.28 6.65 4.32
C CYS A 412 -11.83 7.04 4.04
N ILE A 413 -11.33 6.75 2.83
CA ILE A 413 -9.99 7.16 2.39
C ILE A 413 -9.84 8.69 2.42
N ILE A 414 -10.82 9.44 1.91
CA ILE A 414 -10.81 10.90 1.88
C ILE A 414 -10.71 11.48 3.29
N GLU A 415 -11.55 11.03 4.23
CA GLU A 415 -11.57 11.58 5.59
C GLU A 415 -10.29 11.24 6.37
N GLU A 416 -9.70 10.06 6.13
CA GLU A 416 -8.41 9.67 6.73
C GLU A 416 -7.22 10.42 6.12
N ALA A 417 -7.27 10.72 4.82
CA ALA A 417 -6.29 11.57 4.16
C ALA A 417 -6.37 13.02 4.65
N ASP A 418 -7.58 13.57 4.81
CA ASP A 418 -7.81 14.91 5.40
C ASP A 418 -7.28 14.99 6.83
N LEU A 419 -7.57 13.99 7.67
CA LEU A 419 -7.01 13.91 9.03
C LEU A 419 -5.48 13.91 9.01
N THR A 420 -4.85 13.12 8.13
CA THR A 420 -3.40 13.09 8.00
C THR A 420 -2.84 14.45 7.56
N CYS A 421 -3.47 15.10 6.57
CA CYS A 421 -3.11 16.45 6.14
C CYS A 421 -3.15 17.45 7.30
N GLU A 422 -4.23 17.45 8.07
CA GLU A 422 -4.37 18.39 9.18
C GLU A 422 -3.35 18.16 10.29
N LEU A 423 -3.05 16.90 10.62
CA LEU A 423 -1.99 16.58 11.57
C LEU A 423 -0.63 17.14 11.10
N LEU A 424 -0.27 16.91 9.83
CA LEU A 424 0.98 17.42 9.25
C LEU A 424 1.03 18.95 9.22
N LYS A 425 -0.06 19.61 8.81
CA LYS A 425 -0.16 21.08 8.79
C LYS A 425 0.10 21.68 10.17
N HIS A 426 -0.36 21.00 11.23
CA HIS A 426 -0.20 21.40 12.62
C HIS A 426 1.06 20.84 13.30
N GLY A 427 1.99 20.27 12.53
CA GLY A 427 3.33 19.92 13.01
C GLY A 427 3.48 18.51 13.57
N ALA A 428 2.54 17.59 13.29
CA ALA A 428 2.74 16.18 13.59
C ALA A 428 3.95 15.63 12.82
N GLU A 429 4.76 14.81 13.48
CA GLU A 429 5.82 14.06 12.80
C GLU A 429 5.23 12.91 11.97
N PRO A 430 5.89 12.46 10.89
CA PRO A 430 5.41 11.37 10.04
C PRO A 430 5.24 10.03 10.75
N ILE A 431 5.98 9.85 11.86
CA ILE A 431 5.93 8.67 12.73
C ILE A 431 4.83 8.77 13.78
N ASN A 432 3.98 9.79 13.72
CA ASN A 432 2.86 9.93 14.62
C ASN A 432 1.92 8.72 14.48
N ASP A 433 1.51 8.17 15.61
CA ASP A 433 0.68 6.98 15.71
C ASP A 433 -0.67 7.12 14.98
N ILE A 434 -1.28 8.31 15.01
CA ILE A 434 -2.51 8.58 14.26
C ILE A 434 -2.24 8.55 12.75
N ILE A 435 -1.14 9.15 12.30
CA ILE A 435 -0.75 9.16 10.88
C ILE A 435 -0.48 7.73 10.37
N GLU A 436 0.29 6.94 11.14
CA GLU A 436 0.55 5.54 10.79
C GLU A 436 -0.74 4.74 10.77
N GLN A 437 -1.62 4.92 11.77
CA GLN A 437 -2.93 4.28 11.81
C GLN A 437 -3.79 4.67 10.60
N SER A 438 -3.85 5.95 10.25
CA SER A 438 -4.55 6.46 9.06
C SER A 438 -3.99 5.83 7.77
N SER A 439 -2.68 5.63 7.66
CA SER A 439 -2.08 4.90 6.54
C SER A 439 -2.62 3.47 6.44
N VAL A 440 -2.66 2.71 7.55
CA VAL A 440 -3.20 1.34 7.54
C VAL A 440 -4.70 1.33 7.23
N ILE A 441 -5.48 2.26 7.79
CA ILE A 441 -6.92 2.36 7.54
C ILE A 441 -7.21 2.62 6.06
N ARG A 442 -6.50 3.58 5.44
CA ARG A 442 -6.65 3.88 4.01
C ARG A 442 -6.31 2.67 3.13
N MET A 443 -5.25 1.91 3.45
CA MET A 443 -4.92 0.66 2.75
C MET A 443 -6.01 -0.40 2.95
N CYS A 444 -6.54 -0.52 4.16
CA CYS A 444 -7.58 -1.50 4.47
C CYS A 444 -8.87 -1.15 3.72
N ALA A 445 -9.30 0.11 3.74
CA ALA A 445 -10.43 0.62 2.98
C ALA A 445 -10.26 0.33 1.48
N LEU A 446 -9.06 0.54 0.91
CA LEU A 446 -8.74 0.20 -0.48
C LEU A 446 -8.96 -1.30 -0.77
N GLY A 447 -8.56 -2.18 0.14
CA GLY A 447 -8.78 -3.62 0.04
C GLY A 447 -10.26 -4.03 0.12
N LEU A 448 -11.07 -3.28 0.86
CA LEU A 448 -12.50 -3.54 1.02
C LEU A 448 -13.35 -3.02 -0.16
N VAL A 449 -12.79 -2.21 -1.09
CA VAL A 449 -13.52 -1.56 -2.21
C VAL A 449 -14.34 -2.55 -3.06
N ASN A 450 -13.85 -3.79 -3.21
CA ASN A 450 -14.42 -4.81 -4.09
C ASN A 450 -15.07 -6.00 -3.37
N ILE A 451 -15.24 -5.94 -2.05
CA ILE A 451 -15.86 -7.03 -1.32
C ILE A 451 -17.31 -7.20 -1.76
N LYS A 452 -17.68 -8.43 -2.09
CA LYS A 452 -19.02 -8.85 -2.50
C LYS A 452 -19.59 -9.81 -1.45
N GLY A 453 -20.92 -9.97 -1.44
CA GLY A 453 -21.62 -10.88 -0.53
C GLY A 453 -21.89 -10.27 0.85
N ASP A 454 -22.20 -11.13 1.82
CA ASP A 454 -22.75 -10.72 3.13
C ASP A 454 -21.81 -9.79 3.93
N GLN A 455 -20.50 -9.92 3.73
CA GLN A 455 -19.48 -9.09 4.38
C GLN A 455 -19.43 -7.63 3.87
N SER A 456 -20.03 -7.34 2.70
CA SER A 456 -20.02 -5.99 2.10
C SER A 456 -20.76 -4.95 2.94
N ILE A 457 -21.82 -5.34 3.66
CA ILE A 457 -22.57 -4.43 4.53
C ILE A 457 -21.78 -4.15 5.80
N ALA A 458 -21.21 -5.20 6.42
CA ALA A 458 -20.40 -5.05 7.62
C ALA A 458 -19.14 -4.21 7.37
N SER A 459 -18.45 -4.43 6.25
CA SER A 459 -17.28 -3.62 5.88
C SER A 459 -17.65 -2.15 5.68
N ALA A 460 -18.74 -1.89 4.97
CA ALA A 460 -19.22 -0.54 4.75
C ALA A 460 -19.65 0.16 6.04
N ALA A 461 -20.30 -0.55 6.96
CA ALA A 461 -20.64 -0.03 8.28
C ALA A 461 -19.38 0.43 9.05
N ALA A 462 -18.36 -0.43 9.09
CA ALA A 462 -17.10 -0.13 9.75
C ALA A 462 -16.41 1.08 9.13
N MET A 463 -16.37 1.16 7.79
CA MET A 463 -15.81 2.31 7.06
C MET A 463 -16.57 3.61 7.30
N VAL A 464 -17.91 3.57 7.42
CA VAL A 464 -18.71 4.76 7.80
C VAL A 464 -18.34 5.22 9.21
N GLY A 465 -18.28 4.29 10.17
CA GLY A 465 -17.90 4.62 11.55
C GLY A 465 -16.51 5.23 11.63
N MET A 466 -15.54 4.60 10.96
CA MET A 466 -14.16 5.06 10.85
C MET A 466 -14.07 6.48 10.29
N ALA A 467 -14.73 6.73 9.15
CA ALA A 467 -14.72 8.01 8.49
C ALA A 467 -15.35 9.13 9.34
N LYS A 468 -16.44 8.84 10.06
CA LYS A 468 -17.06 9.79 11.01
C LYS A 468 -16.09 10.13 12.15
N GLU A 469 -15.37 9.15 12.67
CA GLU A 469 -14.37 9.37 13.72
C GLU A 469 -13.17 10.18 13.22
N ALA A 470 -12.66 9.90 12.01
CA ALA A 470 -11.59 10.68 11.38
C ALA A 470 -11.99 12.15 11.18
N ARG A 471 -13.20 12.38 10.65
CA ARG A 471 -13.76 13.73 10.49
C ARG A 471 -13.82 14.48 11.80
N ARG A 472 -14.25 13.84 12.89
CA ARG A 472 -14.33 14.49 14.21
C ARG A 472 -12.96 14.96 14.70
N MET A 473 -11.90 14.17 14.49
CA MET A 473 -10.54 14.58 14.82
C MET A 473 -10.08 15.75 13.95
N SER A 474 -10.29 15.65 12.63
CA SER A 474 -9.94 16.72 11.69
C SER A 474 -10.67 18.04 12.01
N ASP A 475 -11.98 18.00 12.21
CA ASP A 475 -12.81 19.16 12.57
C ASP A 475 -12.37 19.78 13.90
N TRP A 476 -11.95 18.95 14.86
CA TRP A 476 -11.42 19.44 16.13
C TRP A 476 -10.06 20.14 15.93
N ILE A 477 -9.13 19.54 15.18
CA ILE A 477 -7.83 20.15 14.86
C ILE A 477 -8.04 21.52 14.18
N LYS A 478 -8.90 21.56 13.15
CA LYS A 478 -9.24 22.79 12.41
C LYS A 478 -9.86 23.86 13.32
N ARG A 479 -10.75 23.47 14.22
CA ARG A 479 -11.46 24.40 15.13
C ARG A 479 -10.55 24.95 16.22
N GLU A 480 -9.79 24.09 16.87
CA GLU A 480 -8.93 24.47 17.99
C GLU A 480 -7.57 25.01 17.53
N ASN A 481 -7.22 24.82 16.25
CA ASN A 481 -5.96 25.20 15.63
C ASN A 481 -4.75 24.66 16.43
N LYS A 482 -4.87 23.40 16.87
CA LYS A 482 -3.90 22.72 17.74
C LYS A 482 -3.71 21.29 17.29
N LEU A 483 -2.48 20.81 17.43
CA LEU A 483 -2.17 19.40 17.27
C LEU A 483 -2.85 18.59 18.39
N ILE A 484 -3.40 17.42 18.03
CA ILE A 484 -3.93 16.48 19.03
C ILE A 484 -2.75 15.96 19.85
N THR A 485 -2.75 16.31 21.14
CA THR A 485 -1.99 15.59 22.14
C THR A 485 -2.95 14.68 22.89
N PHE A 486 -2.44 13.59 23.48
CA PHE A 486 -3.21 12.76 24.41
C PHE A 486 -2.59 12.91 25.79
N ASN A 487 -2.68 14.12 26.34
CA ASN A 487 -2.31 14.44 27.72
C ASN A 487 -3.55 14.47 28.61
N LEU A 488 -3.37 14.48 29.93
CA LEU A 488 -4.47 14.53 30.92
C LEU A 488 -5.44 15.72 30.75
N SER A 489 -5.06 16.74 29.96
CA SER A 489 -5.84 17.94 29.69
C SER A 489 -6.73 17.88 28.44
N ASP A 490 -6.61 16.82 27.62
CA ASP A 490 -7.33 16.72 26.36
C ASP A 490 -8.76 16.18 26.54
N PRO A 491 -9.72 16.53 25.66
CA PRO A 491 -11.11 16.11 25.83
C PRO A 491 -11.21 14.59 25.81
N HIS A 492 -11.82 13.98 26.84
CA HIS A 492 -12.13 12.54 26.90
C HIS A 492 -12.73 11.98 25.60
N VAL A 493 -13.45 12.82 24.85
CA VAL A 493 -14.03 12.50 23.55
C VAL A 493 -12.98 12.09 22.51
N LEU A 494 -11.80 12.73 22.45
CA LEU A 494 -10.76 12.39 21.46
C LEU A 494 -10.08 11.06 21.77
N GLU A 495 -9.92 10.73 23.05
CA GLU A 495 -9.40 9.42 23.47
C GLU A 495 -10.37 8.29 23.07
N GLU A 496 -11.67 8.51 23.25
CA GLU A 496 -12.68 7.57 22.76
C GLU A 496 -12.65 7.45 21.23
N VAL A 497 -12.44 8.55 20.50
CA VAL A 497 -12.31 8.52 19.04
C VAL A 497 -11.12 7.66 18.60
N ARG A 498 -9.97 7.81 19.26
CA ARG A 498 -8.78 6.98 19.03
C ARG A 498 -9.05 5.50 19.27
N LEU A 499 -9.70 5.16 20.39
CA LEU A 499 -10.07 3.78 20.73
C LEU A 499 -11.02 3.18 19.70
N ILE A 500 -12.05 3.93 19.29
CA ILE A 500 -13.01 3.47 18.27
C ILE A 500 -12.27 3.19 16.95
N ARG A 501 -11.40 4.10 16.50
CA ARG A 501 -10.63 3.89 15.26
C ARG A 501 -9.73 2.65 15.36
N ALA A 502 -9.06 2.43 16.50
CA ALA A 502 -8.22 1.25 16.70
C ALA A 502 -9.02 -0.06 16.62
N ARG A 503 -10.11 -0.19 17.38
CA ARG A 503 -10.92 -1.43 17.39
C ARG A 503 -11.71 -1.63 16.10
N THR A 504 -12.08 -0.54 15.42
CA THR A 504 -12.75 -0.63 14.11
C THR A 504 -11.78 -1.09 13.03
N LEU A 505 -10.51 -0.68 13.11
CA LEU A 505 -9.47 -1.18 12.21
C LEU A 505 -9.29 -2.70 12.36
N ASP A 506 -9.32 -3.22 13.58
CA ASP A 506 -9.25 -4.67 13.84
C ASP A 506 -10.43 -5.41 13.17
N ALA A 507 -11.64 -4.86 13.29
CA ALA A 507 -12.82 -5.40 12.61
C ALA A 507 -12.70 -5.34 11.08
N MET A 508 -12.18 -4.24 10.52
CA MET A 508 -11.95 -4.10 9.08
C MET A 508 -10.93 -5.12 8.56
N ILE A 509 -9.82 -5.33 9.28
CA ILE A 509 -8.81 -6.32 8.93
C ILE A 509 -9.39 -7.73 9.01
N ARG A 510 -10.17 -8.04 10.06
CA ARG A 510 -10.85 -9.34 10.18
C ARG A 510 -11.76 -9.62 8.98
N ILE A 511 -12.58 -8.64 8.58
CA ILE A 511 -13.46 -8.78 7.40
C ILE A 511 -12.62 -9.01 6.14
N LEU A 512 -11.53 -8.27 5.97
CA LEU A 512 -10.61 -8.42 4.84
C LEU A 512 -10.00 -9.84 4.80
N LEU A 513 -9.57 -10.35 5.95
CA LEU A 513 -9.00 -11.70 6.06
C LEU A 513 -10.03 -12.79 5.78
N GLU A 514 -11.23 -12.70 6.35
CA GLU A 514 -12.30 -13.67 6.08
C GLU A 514 -12.70 -13.68 4.59
N SER A 515 -12.60 -12.53 3.90
CA SER A 515 -12.85 -12.40 2.47
C SER A 515 -11.79 -13.07 1.58
N TYR A 516 -10.50 -12.95 1.93
CA TYR A 516 -9.40 -13.40 1.08
C TYR A 516 -8.77 -14.73 1.50
N PHE A 517 -8.93 -15.14 2.76
CA PHE A 517 -8.39 -16.37 3.34
C PHE A 517 -9.47 -17.18 4.10
N PRO A 518 -10.59 -17.56 3.45
CA PRO A 518 -11.77 -18.12 4.12
C PRO A 518 -11.56 -19.51 4.74
N SER A 519 -10.60 -20.29 4.24
CA SER A 519 -10.41 -21.71 4.60
C SER A 519 -9.75 -21.94 5.96
N LYS A 520 -9.30 -20.90 6.67
CA LYS A 520 -8.39 -21.06 7.82
C LYS A 520 -8.70 -20.22 9.07
N MET A 521 -9.82 -19.50 9.11
CA MET A 521 -10.30 -18.84 10.35
C MET A 521 -11.12 -19.76 11.28
N GLN A 522 -11.31 -21.04 10.93
CA GLN A 522 -12.03 -22.00 11.78
C GLN A 522 -11.22 -22.48 13.00
N ASP A 523 -9.89 -22.28 13.02
CA ASP A 523 -9.06 -22.50 14.21
C ASP A 523 -8.52 -21.14 14.68
N GLY A 524 -8.94 -20.73 15.87
CA GLY A 524 -8.93 -19.34 16.36
C GLY A 524 -7.59 -18.61 16.28
N ALA A 525 -7.58 -17.47 15.58
CA ALA A 525 -6.41 -16.58 15.49
C ALA A 525 -6.77 -15.08 15.55
N LEU A 526 -7.97 -14.71 16.00
CA LEU A 526 -8.35 -13.33 16.30
C LEU A 526 -9.11 -13.30 17.63
N ALA A 527 -8.43 -13.69 18.70
CA ALA A 527 -8.90 -13.40 20.04
C ALA A 527 -8.67 -11.91 20.28
N ILE A 528 -9.70 -11.11 19.99
CA ILE A 528 -9.73 -9.70 20.39
C ILE A 528 -9.86 -9.72 21.92
N GLU A 529 -8.76 -9.59 22.64
CA GLU A 529 -8.79 -9.29 24.09
C GLU A 529 -9.08 -7.80 24.33
#